data_AF-A0A920I718-F1
#
_entry.id   AF-A0A920I718-F1
#
_cell.length_a   1.000
_cell.length_b   1.000
_cell.length_c   1.000
_cell.angle_alpha   90.00
_cell.angle_beta   90.00
_cell.angle_gamma   90.00
#
_symmetry.space_group_name_H-M   'P 1'
#
loop_
_entity.id
_entity.type
_entity.pdbx_description
1 polymer ?
#
loop_
_entity_poly.entity_id
_entity_poly.type
_entity_poly.pdbx_seq_one_letter_code
_entity_poly.pdbx_strand_id
1 'polypeptide(L)'
;MERPQEKYQQAAEVANALARAAELGKDGIDPEGDYEVDEKQRSCTLTDEGFAKAEQMLGVADLFNPQDPWAHYITNALKAKELFVKDVNYIVRDGEAVIVDEFTGRVMPGRRWSDGQHQAIEAKEALPIQPETQTLASITYQNFFLLYPRLAGMTGTAKTEEVEFEKTYKLETTIVPTNRVRARQDWADQVYKTETAKWRAVANETAEIHKKGRPVLVGTTSVEKSELLSSLLAEQEIPHNLLNAKPENVERESEIVAQAGRAGAVTIATNMAGRGTDIILGGNSDYMARLKLREVLLGRLVKPEDDHKPPVPLQRSAAPGGFADAAAPTLPRSGESLYPCPLTDDTDQALGQLARDLVKAWGDRALTVIELEERIATAAEKAPTEDAQIQALREAIARVKGEYDAVVKQEEARVREAGGLHVIGTERHESRRVDNQLRGRAGRQGDPGSTRFFLSLGDNLLRIFGGDRVAGLMNAFRVGERAPDRTRARATRFLGGPQEEGGLNTTTSASRFRVRRGDEKPTSCGVFRKPGGVWVAPPSRNR
;
A
#
# COMPACT_ATOMS: atom_id res chain seq x y z
N MET A 1 29.35 -15.28 -31.20
CA MET A 1 28.16 -14.69 -30.56
C MET A 1 28.60 -13.34 -30.02
N GLU A 2 28.25 -12.27 -30.73
CA GLU A 2 28.51 -10.90 -30.28
C GLU A 2 27.90 -10.69 -28.90
N ARG A 3 28.57 -9.90 -28.07
CA ARG A 3 28.05 -9.60 -26.73
C ARG A 3 26.87 -8.64 -26.92
N PRO A 4 25.72 -8.86 -26.26
CA PRO A 4 24.56 -7.97 -26.38
C PRO A 4 24.88 -6.47 -26.17
N GLN A 5 25.91 -6.16 -25.38
CA GLN A 5 26.41 -4.81 -25.15
C GLN A 5 26.95 -4.14 -26.43
N GLU A 6 27.66 -4.87 -27.28
CA GLU A 6 28.23 -4.35 -28.53
C GLU A 6 27.10 -3.99 -29.50
N LYS A 7 26.02 -4.77 -29.52
CA LYS A 7 24.85 -4.50 -30.35
C LYS A 7 24.13 -3.22 -29.97
N TYR A 8 23.97 -2.95 -28.67
CA TYR A 8 23.37 -1.70 -28.21
C TYR A 8 24.21 -0.48 -28.61
N GLN A 9 25.53 -0.61 -28.56
CA GLN A 9 26.44 0.47 -28.92
C GLN A 9 26.39 0.75 -30.44
N GLN A 10 26.45 -0.29 -31.26
CA GLN A 10 26.29 -0.17 -32.72
C GLN A 10 24.89 0.36 -33.11
N ALA A 11 23.83 -0.11 -32.44
CA ALA A 11 22.48 0.38 -32.68
C ALA A 11 22.34 1.88 -32.33
N ALA A 12 23.02 2.36 -31.29
CA ALA A 12 23.05 3.78 -30.96
C ALA A 12 23.80 4.61 -32.02
N GLU A 13 24.90 4.09 -32.57
CA GLU A 13 25.63 4.73 -33.68
C GLU A 13 24.79 4.81 -34.95
N VAL A 14 24.10 3.72 -35.31
CA VAL A 14 23.16 3.69 -36.45
C VAL A 14 22.02 4.69 -36.23
N ALA A 15 21.38 4.67 -35.06
CA ALA A 15 20.29 5.60 -34.74
C ALA A 15 20.74 7.08 -34.81
N ASN A 16 22.00 7.38 -34.49
CA ASN A 16 22.57 8.72 -34.64
C ASN A 16 22.76 9.13 -36.10
N ALA A 17 23.12 8.21 -36.98
CA ALA A 17 23.32 8.45 -38.41
C ALA A 17 22.02 8.60 -39.21
N LEU A 18 20.91 8.01 -38.73
CA LEU A 18 19.60 8.12 -39.36
C LEU A 18 18.99 9.53 -39.15
N ALA A 19 18.35 10.05 -40.20
CA ALA A 19 17.67 11.33 -40.21
C ALA A 19 16.16 11.20 -39.93
N ARG A 20 15.64 12.04 -39.04
CA ARG A 20 14.19 12.11 -38.77
C ARG A 20 13.46 12.67 -39.99
N ALA A 21 12.36 12.04 -40.38
CA ALA A 21 11.52 12.54 -41.47
C ALA A 21 10.84 13.86 -41.09
N ALA A 22 10.78 14.80 -42.03
CA ALA A 22 10.05 16.07 -41.83
C ALA A 22 8.55 15.81 -41.69
N GLU A 23 7.84 16.60 -40.87
CA GLU A 23 6.42 16.38 -40.55
C GLU A 23 5.54 16.12 -41.79
N LEU A 24 4.62 15.17 -41.62
CA LEU A 24 3.63 14.71 -42.59
C LEU A 24 3.09 15.85 -43.47
N GLY A 25 3.58 15.93 -44.71
CA GLY A 25 2.90 16.67 -45.77
C GLY A 25 1.51 16.07 -45.96
N LYS A 26 0.48 16.91 -46.03
CA LYS A 26 -0.95 16.55 -46.16
C LYS A 26 -1.31 15.77 -47.45
N ASP A 27 -0.33 15.34 -48.24
CA ASP A 27 -0.51 14.91 -49.63
C ASP A 27 -0.16 13.44 -49.90
N GLY A 28 -0.07 12.59 -48.87
CA GLY A 28 0.02 11.13 -49.06
C GLY A 28 1.28 10.64 -49.79
N ILE A 29 2.36 11.42 -49.70
CA ILE A 29 3.71 11.07 -50.18
C ILE A 29 4.52 10.74 -48.92
N ASP A 30 5.21 9.60 -48.93
CA ASP A 30 6.08 9.17 -47.83
C ASP A 30 7.08 10.31 -47.50
N PRO A 31 7.18 10.72 -46.24
CA PRO A 31 8.00 11.87 -45.87
C PRO A 31 9.48 11.54 -46.13
N GLU A 32 10.23 12.49 -46.71
CA GLU A 32 11.67 12.35 -46.92
C GLU A 32 12.39 12.21 -45.56
N GLY A 33 12.83 10.98 -45.24
CA GLY A 33 13.58 10.67 -44.03
C GLY A 33 13.63 9.18 -43.69
N ASP A 34 14.48 8.84 -42.72
CA ASP A 34 14.82 7.45 -42.38
C ASP A 34 13.90 6.85 -41.30
N TYR A 35 13.25 7.67 -40.50
CA TYR A 35 12.26 7.22 -39.51
C TYR A 35 11.27 8.31 -39.14
N GLU A 36 10.10 7.87 -38.71
CA GLU A 36 9.01 8.68 -38.18
C GLU A 36 8.93 8.58 -36.66
N VAL A 37 8.55 9.68 -36.02
CA VAL A 37 8.37 9.76 -34.56
C VAL A 37 6.95 10.19 -34.27
N ASP A 38 6.18 9.32 -33.61
CA ASP A 38 4.87 9.65 -33.05
C ASP A 38 5.04 9.99 -31.56
N GLU A 39 5.08 11.29 -31.26
CA GLU A 39 5.20 11.80 -29.89
C GLU A 39 3.96 11.50 -29.03
N LYS A 40 2.76 11.35 -29.64
CA LYS A 40 1.52 11.05 -28.92
C LYS A 40 1.48 9.59 -28.47
N GLN A 41 1.89 8.67 -29.35
CA GLN A 41 1.96 7.24 -29.03
C GLN A 41 3.30 6.84 -28.39
N ARG A 42 4.28 7.77 -28.31
CA ARG A 42 5.64 7.52 -27.84
C ARG A 42 6.25 6.31 -28.57
N SER A 43 6.15 6.31 -29.89
CA SER A 43 6.68 5.26 -30.77
C SER A 43 7.50 5.86 -31.91
N CYS A 44 8.56 5.16 -32.31
CA CYS A 44 9.35 5.47 -33.50
C CYS A 44 9.23 4.31 -34.48
N THR A 45 9.05 4.61 -35.77
CA THR A 45 8.91 3.63 -36.86
C THR A 45 9.92 3.94 -37.95
N LEU A 46 10.67 2.94 -38.41
CA LEU A 46 11.60 3.09 -39.54
C LEU A 46 10.83 3.14 -40.86
N THR A 47 11.29 3.98 -41.80
CA THR A 47 10.83 3.97 -43.19
C THR A 47 11.63 2.95 -44.00
N ASP A 48 11.18 2.62 -45.21
CA ASP A 48 11.89 1.70 -46.12
C ASP A 48 13.33 2.17 -46.42
N GLU A 49 13.55 3.48 -46.55
CA GLU A 49 14.89 4.06 -46.72
C GLU A 49 15.75 3.89 -45.46
N GLY A 50 15.16 4.05 -44.28
CA GLY A 50 15.83 3.83 -43.01
C GLY A 50 16.23 2.37 -42.78
N PHE A 51 15.39 1.42 -43.20
CA PHE A 51 15.72 0.00 -43.19
C PHE A 51 16.96 -0.28 -44.04
N ALA A 52 16.97 0.18 -45.30
CA ALA A 52 18.08 -0.05 -46.21
C ALA A 52 19.41 0.57 -45.71
N LYS A 53 19.36 1.78 -45.14
CA LYS A 53 20.55 2.43 -44.56
C LYS A 53 21.04 1.69 -43.31
N ALA A 54 20.14 1.27 -42.43
CA ALA A 54 20.50 0.53 -41.23
C ALA A 54 21.15 -0.83 -41.56
N GLU A 55 20.60 -1.56 -42.54
CA GLU A 55 21.16 -2.81 -43.07
C GLU A 55 22.56 -2.61 -43.66
N GLN A 56 22.74 -1.56 -44.45
CA GLN A 56 24.04 -1.22 -45.04
C GLN A 56 25.09 -0.88 -43.97
N MET A 57 24.72 -0.12 -42.94
CA MET A 57 25.63 0.27 -41.86
C MET A 57 26.03 -0.92 -40.97
N LEU A 58 25.10 -1.83 -40.71
CA LEU A 58 25.33 -3.03 -39.90
C LEU A 58 25.95 -4.18 -40.70
N GLY A 59 25.97 -4.08 -42.03
CA GLY A 59 26.46 -5.14 -42.92
C GLY A 59 25.60 -6.41 -42.89
N VAL A 60 24.32 -6.27 -42.55
CA VAL A 60 23.35 -7.38 -42.48
C VAL A 60 22.36 -7.30 -43.64
N ALA A 61 21.87 -8.46 -44.10
CA ALA A 61 20.93 -8.53 -45.21
C ALA A 61 19.46 -8.33 -44.79
N ASP A 62 19.15 -8.50 -43.51
CA ASP A 62 17.80 -8.37 -42.95
C ASP A 62 17.87 -8.10 -41.43
N LEU A 63 17.23 -7.03 -40.97
CA LEU A 63 17.15 -6.66 -39.54
C LEU A 63 16.25 -7.59 -38.72
N PHE A 64 15.34 -8.32 -39.36
CA PHE A 64 14.35 -9.21 -38.72
C PHE A 64 14.78 -10.68 -38.69
N ASN A 65 16.03 -10.98 -39.03
CA ASN A 65 16.53 -12.34 -39.00
C ASN A 65 16.35 -12.98 -37.60
N PRO A 66 15.60 -14.08 -37.45
CA PRO A 66 15.36 -14.72 -36.16
C PRO A 66 16.62 -15.24 -35.47
N GLN A 67 17.69 -15.52 -36.23
CA GLN A 67 18.97 -15.98 -35.69
C GLN A 67 19.85 -14.82 -35.20
N ASP A 68 19.62 -13.61 -35.73
CA ASP A 68 20.39 -12.42 -35.39
C ASP A 68 19.52 -11.16 -35.42
N PRO A 69 18.60 -10.98 -34.44
CA PRO A 69 17.64 -9.89 -34.48
C PRO A 69 18.31 -8.56 -34.17
N TRP A 70 18.16 -7.59 -35.07
CA TRP A 70 18.63 -6.20 -34.94
C TRP A 70 17.50 -5.19 -34.79
N ALA A 71 16.31 -5.52 -35.28
CA ALA A 71 15.17 -4.61 -35.33
C ALA A 71 14.79 -4.01 -33.97
N HIS A 72 14.76 -4.81 -32.89
CA HIS A 72 14.41 -4.30 -31.55
C HIS A 72 15.50 -3.38 -30.97
N TYR A 73 16.77 -3.68 -31.20
CA TYR A 73 17.89 -2.83 -30.76
C TYR A 73 17.84 -1.44 -31.42
N ILE A 74 17.63 -1.39 -32.74
CA ILE A 74 17.54 -0.12 -33.49
C ILE A 74 16.30 0.66 -33.08
N THR A 75 15.15 0.00 -32.95
CA THR A 75 13.90 0.64 -32.52
C THR A 75 14.07 1.26 -31.13
N ASN A 76 14.71 0.55 -30.20
CA ASN A 76 14.97 1.06 -28.85
C ASN A 76 15.99 2.20 -28.84
N ALA A 77 17.00 2.15 -29.71
CA ALA A 77 17.98 3.22 -29.88
C ALA A 77 17.32 4.50 -30.44
N LEU A 78 16.43 4.38 -31.44
CA LEU A 78 15.64 5.49 -31.97
C LEU A 78 14.69 6.09 -30.92
N LYS A 79 13.99 5.24 -30.17
CA LYS A 79 13.17 5.69 -29.03
C LYS A 79 14.02 6.43 -28.00
N ALA A 80 15.18 5.87 -27.62
CA ALA A 80 16.11 6.50 -26.68
C ALA A 80 16.59 7.85 -27.19
N LYS A 81 16.92 7.98 -28.48
CA LYS A 81 17.35 9.23 -29.11
C LYS A 81 16.28 10.32 -29.04
N GLU A 82 15.05 10.02 -29.49
CA GLU A 82 14.00 11.02 -29.73
C GLU A 82 13.04 11.23 -28.55
N LEU A 83 12.64 10.16 -27.86
CA LEU A 83 11.56 10.22 -26.85
C LEU A 83 12.06 10.36 -25.42
N PHE A 84 13.35 10.09 -25.17
CA PHE A 84 13.97 10.16 -23.86
C PHE A 84 15.04 11.25 -23.84
N VAL A 85 14.69 12.39 -23.25
CA VAL A 85 15.51 13.58 -23.15
C VAL A 85 16.23 13.61 -21.80
N LYS A 86 17.53 13.88 -21.86
CA LYS A 86 18.38 14.09 -20.68
C LYS A 86 17.90 15.30 -19.89
N ASP A 87 17.97 15.21 -18.57
CA ASP A 87 17.49 16.20 -17.60
C ASP A 87 15.97 16.40 -17.54
N VAL A 88 15.20 15.63 -18.31
CA VAL A 88 13.72 15.60 -18.27
C VAL A 88 13.23 14.20 -17.88
N ASN A 89 13.60 13.17 -18.65
CA ASN A 89 13.15 11.79 -18.41
C ASN A 89 14.16 10.98 -17.58
N TYR A 90 15.45 11.33 -17.65
CA TYR A 90 16.52 10.78 -16.80
C TYR A 90 17.61 11.81 -16.57
N ILE A 91 18.42 11.56 -15.54
CA ILE A 91 19.69 12.23 -15.29
C ILE A 91 20.81 11.21 -15.29
N VAL A 92 22.02 11.65 -15.63
CA VAL A 92 23.23 10.81 -15.51
C VAL A 92 23.94 11.20 -14.22
N ARG A 93 24.08 10.26 -13.29
CA ARG A 93 24.72 10.49 -11.99
C ARG A 93 25.61 9.30 -11.65
N ASP A 94 26.84 9.58 -11.21
CA ASP A 94 27.83 8.57 -10.80
C ASP A 94 28.08 7.48 -11.87
N GLY A 95 27.93 7.83 -13.16
CA GLY A 95 28.09 6.91 -14.28
C GLY A 95 26.87 6.02 -14.57
N GLU A 96 25.72 6.28 -13.93
CA GLU A 96 24.46 5.55 -14.15
C GLU A 96 23.34 6.48 -14.64
N ALA A 97 22.46 5.97 -15.50
CA ALA A 97 21.26 6.68 -15.94
C ALA A 97 20.11 6.43 -14.94
N VAL A 98 19.65 7.46 -14.25
CA VAL A 98 18.58 7.36 -13.25
C VAL A 98 17.33 8.06 -13.74
N ILE A 99 16.20 7.35 -13.68
CA ILE A 99 14.90 7.85 -14.17
C ILE A 99 14.43 9.02 -13.30
N VAL A 100 13.91 10.06 -13.95
CA VAL A 100 13.22 11.17 -13.29
C VAL A 100 11.73 11.06 -13.59
N ASP A 101 10.90 11.24 -12.57
CA ASP A 101 9.45 11.35 -12.76
C ASP A 101 9.13 12.71 -13.38
N GLU A 102 8.60 12.71 -14.61
CA GLU A 102 8.23 13.89 -15.41
C GLU A 102 7.28 14.84 -14.65
N PHE A 103 6.44 14.32 -13.76
CA PHE A 103 5.46 15.15 -13.04
C PHE A 103 6.02 15.79 -11.78
N THR A 104 6.89 15.06 -11.06
CA THR A 104 7.36 15.49 -9.74
C THR A 104 8.81 15.98 -9.74
N GLY A 105 9.56 15.74 -10.82
CA GLY A 105 11.00 15.99 -10.91
C GLY A 105 11.82 15.12 -9.95
N ARG A 106 11.20 14.12 -9.31
CA ARG A 106 11.88 13.25 -8.34
C ARG A 106 12.69 12.17 -9.05
N VAL A 107 13.90 11.96 -8.58
CA VAL A 107 14.80 10.90 -9.05
C VAL A 107 14.32 9.56 -8.47
N MET A 108 14.17 8.54 -9.32
CA MET A 108 13.74 7.18 -8.96
C MET A 108 14.91 6.19 -9.03
N PRO A 109 15.78 6.14 -7.99
CA PRO A 109 16.91 5.20 -7.98
C PRO A 109 16.42 3.75 -7.98
N GLY A 110 17.15 2.88 -8.67
CA GLY A 110 16.85 1.45 -8.79
C GLY A 110 15.74 1.08 -9.78
N ARG A 111 15.03 2.06 -10.35
CA ARG A 111 14.02 1.81 -11.39
C ARG A 111 14.68 1.79 -12.78
N ARG A 112 14.28 0.85 -13.63
CA ARG A 112 14.74 0.72 -15.02
C ARG A 112 13.56 0.63 -15.98
N TRP A 113 13.78 1.04 -17.23
CA TRP A 113 12.85 0.75 -18.32
C TRP A 113 13.02 -0.70 -18.77
N SER A 114 11.90 -1.33 -19.11
CA SER A 114 11.85 -2.72 -19.59
C SER A 114 12.24 -2.83 -21.07
N ASP A 115 12.35 -4.07 -21.56
CA ASP A 115 12.47 -4.39 -22.99
C ASP A 115 13.71 -3.79 -23.67
N GLY A 116 14.84 -3.71 -22.95
CA GLY A 116 16.10 -3.19 -23.48
C GLY A 116 16.17 -1.66 -23.61
N GLN A 117 15.11 -0.93 -23.27
CA GLN A 117 15.06 0.53 -23.43
C GLN A 117 16.04 1.26 -22.51
N HIS A 118 16.32 0.73 -21.32
CA HIS A 118 17.29 1.32 -20.40
C HIS A 118 18.71 1.17 -20.93
N GLN A 119 19.05 -0.01 -21.48
CA GLN A 119 20.32 -0.30 -22.11
C GLN A 119 20.57 0.58 -23.34
N ALA A 120 19.53 0.86 -24.13
CA ALA A 120 19.61 1.79 -25.25
C ALA A 120 19.91 3.23 -24.81
N ILE A 121 19.42 3.66 -23.65
CA ILE A 121 19.73 4.98 -23.07
C ILE A 121 21.16 5.01 -22.50
N GLU A 122 21.58 3.94 -21.83
CA GLU A 122 22.98 3.78 -21.40
C GLU A 122 23.94 3.86 -22.61
N ALA A 123 23.61 3.18 -23.72
CA ALA A 123 24.37 3.24 -24.96
C ALA A 123 24.38 4.63 -25.60
N LYS A 124 23.23 5.32 -25.65
CA LYS A 124 23.10 6.70 -26.14
C LYS A 124 24.04 7.66 -25.40
N GLU A 125 24.15 7.52 -24.08
CA GLU A 125 24.98 8.37 -23.21
C GLU A 125 26.43 7.86 -23.06
N ALA A 126 26.81 6.82 -23.79
CA ALA A 126 28.11 6.15 -23.70
C ALA A 126 28.46 5.68 -22.27
N LEU A 127 27.46 5.22 -21.52
CA LEU A 127 27.61 4.64 -20.18
C LEU A 127 27.88 3.13 -20.25
N PRO A 128 28.44 2.55 -19.17
CA PRO A 128 28.59 1.10 -19.06
C PRO A 128 27.24 0.38 -19.13
N ILE A 129 27.02 -0.38 -20.21
CA ILE A 129 25.74 -1.05 -20.47
C ILE A 129 25.57 -2.23 -19.53
N GLN A 130 24.56 -2.16 -18.68
CA GLN A 130 24.26 -3.20 -17.73
C GLN A 130 23.52 -4.38 -18.41
N PRO A 131 23.73 -5.63 -17.95
CA PRO A 131 23.04 -6.76 -18.55
C PRO A 131 21.52 -6.63 -18.42
N GLU A 132 20.81 -7.09 -19.45
CA GLU A 132 19.35 -7.10 -19.46
C GLU A 132 18.80 -7.98 -18.33
N THR A 133 17.84 -7.44 -17.58
CA THR A 133 17.09 -8.21 -16.59
C THR A 133 16.01 -9.03 -17.30
N GLN A 134 16.30 -10.30 -17.56
CA GLN A 134 15.32 -11.22 -18.14
C GLN A 134 14.39 -11.78 -17.07
N THR A 135 13.09 -11.75 -17.32
CA THR A 135 12.12 -12.44 -16.46
C THR A 135 12.21 -13.95 -16.71
N LEU A 136 12.80 -14.69 -15.77
CA LEU A 136 12.96 -16.15 -15.87
C LEU A 136 11.63 -16.91 -15.66
N ALA A 137 10.79 -16.42 -14.75
CA ALA A 137 9.50 -17.01 -14.44
C ALA A 137 8.51 -15.91 -14.00
N SER A 138 7.25 -16.08 -14.39
CA SER A 138 6.15 -15.20 -13.98
C SER A 138 4.87 -16.02 -13.88
N ILE A 139 4.09 -15.75 -12.84
CA ILE A 139 2.76 -16.33 -12.66
C ILE A 139 1.85 -15.26 -12.03
N THR A 140 0.62 -15.18 -12.50
CA THR A 140 -0.40 -14.30 -11.91
C THR A 140 -0.96 -14.92 -10.64
N TYR A 141 -1.40 -14.10 -9.68
CA TYR A 141 -2.04 -14.61 -8.46
C TYR A 141 -3.26 -15.48 -8.77
N GLN A 142 -4.04 -15.13 -9.78
CA GLN A 142 -5.19 -15.91 -10.23
C GLN A 142 -4.78 -17.34 -10.59
N ASN A 143 -3.78 -17.49 -11.46
CA ASN A 143 -3.30 -18.80 -11.89
C ASN A 143 -2.57 -19.53 -10.75
N PHE A 144 -1.82 -18.80 -9.93
CA PHE A 144 -1.11 -19.35 -8.78
C PHE A 144 -2.06 -20.01 -7.79
N PHE A 145 -3.16 -19.35 -7.41
CA PHE A 145 -4.13 -19.92 -6.47
C PHE A 145 -4.93 -21.08 -7.07
N LEU A 146 -5.11 -21.13 -8.39
CA LEU A 146 -5.75 -22.27 -9.08
C LEU A 146 -4.89 -23.55 -9.08
N LEU A 147 -3.61 -23.47 -8.75
CA LEU A 147 -2.74 -24.65 -8.59
C LEU A 147 -3.06 -25.44 -7.31
N TYR A 148 -3.71 -24.81 -6.32
CA TYR A 148 -3.99 -25.45 -5.04
C TYR A 148 -5.16 -26.44 -5.17
N PRO A 149 -5.04 -27.69 -4.69
CA PRO A 149 -6.11 -28.69 -4.77
C PRO A 149 -7.39 -28.28 -4.03
N ARG A 150 -7.25 -27.44 -3.00
CA ARG A 150 -8.35 -26.86 -2.24
C ARG A 150 -8.05 -25.39 -2.02
N LEU A 151 -9.03 -24.55 -2.31
CA LEU A 151 -8.95 -23.11 -2.12
C LEU A 151 -10.13 -22.65 -1.26
N ALA A 152 -9.84 -21.87 -0.22
CA ALA A 152 -10.83 -21.24 0.64
C ALA A 152 -10.29 -19.88 1.08
N GLY A 153 -11.18 -18.96 1.44
CA GLY A 153 -10.81 -17.62 1.86
C GLY A 153 -11.82 -17.03 2.84
N MET A 154 -11.35 -16.10 3.66
CA MET A 154 -12.18 -15.37 4.61
C MET A 154 -11.97 -13.87 4.46
N THR A 155 -13.06 -13.10 4.48
CA THR A 155 -13.00 -11.63 4.48
C THR A 155 -14.37 -11.07 4.88
N GLY A 156 -14.39 -9.89 5.49
CA GLY A 156 -15.63 -9.21 5.87
C GLY A 156 -16.42 -8.60 4.70
N THR A 157 -15.84 -8.53 3.49
CA THR A 157 -16.42 -7.79 2.36
C THR A 157 -16.41 -8.57 1.03
N ALA A 158 -16.49 -9.91 1.07
CA ALA A 158 -16.49 -10.74 -0.14
C ALA A 158 -17.76 -10.62 -0.98
N LYS A 159 -18.93 -10.38 -0.36
CA LYS A 159 -20.23 -10.50 -1.04
C LYS A 159 -20.39 -9.58 -2.25
N THR A 160 -19.71 -8.43 -2.28
CA THR A 160 -19.77 -7.52 -3.44
C THR A 160 -19.07 -8.10 -4.67
N GLU A 161 -18.04 -8.93 -4.48
CA GLU A 161 -17.23 -9.52 -5.54
C GLU A 161 -17.54 -11.00 -5.78
N GLU A 162 -18.71 -11.48 -5.34
CA GLU A 162 -19.12 -12.89 -5.45
C GLU A 162 -19.01 -13.41 -6.89
N VAL A 163 -19.46 -12.59 -7.85
CA VAL A 163 -19.43 -12.94 -9.28
C VAL A 163 -17.99 -13.15 -9.78
N GLU A 164 -17.03 -12.38 -9.28
CA GLU A 164 -15.62 -12.52 -9.66
C GLU A 164 -15.00 -13.77 -9.02
N PHE A 165 -15.32 -14.04 -7.75
CA PHE A 165 -14.87 -15.25 -7.06
C PHE A 165 -15.41 -16.53 -7.71
N GLU A 166 -16.68 -16.53 -8.10
CA GLU A 166 -17.32 -17.65 -8.78
C GLU A 166 -16.72 -17.87 -10.18
N LYS A 167 -16.54 -16.80 -10.98
CA LYS A 167 -16.01 -16.93 -12.34
C LYS A 167 -14.53 -17.29 -12.39
N THR A 168 -13.70 -16.67 -11.55
CA THR A 168 -12.25 -16.81 -11.59
C THR A 168 -11.78 -18.05 -10.83
N TYR A 169 -12.32 -18.26 -9.63
CA TYR A 169 -11.84 -19.29 -8.70
C TYR A 169 -12.85 -20.41 -8.45
N LYS A 170 -14.07 -20.33 -8.99
CA LYS A 170 -15.17 -21.27 -8.71
C LYS A 170 -15.48 -21.35 -7.22
N LEU A 171 -15.34 -20.23 -6.51
CA LEU A 171 -15.59 -20.14 -5.07
C LEU A 171 -16.96 -19.52 -4.80
N GLU A 172 -17.76 -20.22 -4.00
CA GLU A 172 -19.03 -19.70 -3.49
C GLU A 172 -18.81 -18.75 -2.30
N THR A 173 -19.57 -17.65 -2.25
CA THR A 173 -19.47 -16.67 -1.16
C THR A 173 -20.67 -16.75 -0.22
N THR A 174 -20.45 -17.30 0.97
CA THR A 174 -21.48 -17.38 2.03
C THR A 174 -21.29 -16.30 3.09
N ILE A 175 -22.39 -15.65 3.50
CA ILE A 175 -22.38 -14.66 4.58
C ILE A 175 -22.55 -15.39 5.91
N VAL A 176 -21.51 -15.37 6.74
CA VAL A 176 -21.59 -15.88 8.12
C VAL A 176 -22.26 -14.83 9.01
N PRO A 177 -23.30 -15.17 9.79
CA PRO A 177 -23.92 -14.25 10.74
C PRO A 177 -22.93 -13.70 11.76
N THR A 178 -23.11 -12.45 12.19
CA THR A 178 -22.28 -11.85 13.23
C THR A 178 -22.63 -12.42 14.61
N ASN A 179 -21.62 -12.57 15.48
CA ASN A 179 -21.81 -13.06 16.86
C ASN A 179 -22.77 -12.18 17.68
N ARG A 180 -22.75 -10.86 17.44
CA ARG A 180 -23.63 -9.87 18.07
C ARG A 180 -24.24 -8.96 17.02
N VAL A 181 -25.39 -8.36 17.35
CA VAL A 181 -26.09 -7.43 16.46
C VAL A 181 -25.28 -6.15 16.30
N ARG A 182 -25.15 -5.65 15.07
CA ARG A 182 -24.41 -4.43 14.76
C ARG A 182 -25.14 -3.20 15.32
N ALA A 183 -24.48 -2.41 16.17
CA ALA A 183 -24.98 -1.14 16.70
C ALA A 183 -24.35 0.12 16.04
N ARG A 184 -23.47 -0.07 15.04
CA ARG A 184 -22.79 1.01 14.31
C ARG A 184 -23.77 1.88 13.52
N GLN A 185 -23.64 3.20 13.64
CA GLN A 185 -24.39 4.18 12.87
C GLN A 185 -23.56 4.72 11.70
N ASP A 186 -24.00 4.48 10.47
CA ASP A 186 -23.36 5.06 9.29
C ASP A 186 -24.04 6.40 8.97
N TRP A 187 -23.35 7.50 9.30
CA TRP A 187 -23.84 8.85 9.05
C TRP A 187 -23.75 9.20 7.56
N ALA A 188 -24.64 10.07 7.11
CA ALA A 188 -24.63 10.55 5.73
C ALA A 188 -23.33 11.29 5.40
N ASP A 189 -22.83 11.06 4.18
CA ASP A 189 -21.65 11.74 3.65
C ASP A 189 -21.85 13.26 3.58
N GLN A 190 -20.77 14.00 3.83
CA GLN A 190 -20.71 15.45 3.64
C GLN A 190 -19.89 15.80 2.40
N VAL A 191 -20.47 16.60 1.51
CA VAL A 191 -19.83 16.97 0.24
C VAL A 191 -19.54 18.46 0.25
N TYR A 192 -18.28 18.80 -0.06
CA TYR A 192 -17.77 20.16 -0.09
C TYR A 192 -17.38 20.56 -1.51
N LYS A 193 -17.42 21.87 -1.78
CA LYS A 193 -17.03 22.41 -3.07
C LYS A 193 -15.51 22.39 -3.27
N THR A 194 -14.76 22.70 -2.21
CA THR A 194 -13.30 22.81 -2.24
C THR A 194 -12.66 21.83 -1.27
N GLU A 195 -11.44 21.37 -1.59
CA GLU A 195 -10.69 20.48 -0.69
C GLU A 195 -10.32 21.16 0.62
N THR A 196 -9.95 22.44 0.59
CA THR A 196 -9.63 23.19 1.81
C THR A 196 -10.81 23.25 2.78
N ALA A 197 -12.04 23.44 2.29
CA ALA A 197 -13.23 23.41 3.13
C ALA A 197 -13.48 22.01 3.70
N LYS A 198 -13.27 20.95 2.89
CA LYS A 198 -13.35 19.55 3.33
C LYS A 198 -12.37 19.29 4.49
N TRP A 199 -11.09 19.60 4.32
CA TRP A 199 -10.04 19.31 5.31
C TRP A 199 -10.25 20.06 6.63
N ARG A 200 -10.68 21.34 6.56
CA ARG A 200 -11.07 22.09 7.76
C ARG A 200 -12.25 21.46 8.48
N ALA A 201 -13.26 20.97 7.74
CA ALA A 201 -14.41 20.31 8.33
C ALA A 201 -14.03 18.96 8.98
N VAL A 202 -13.15 18.18 8.35
CA VAL A 202 -12.60 16.94 8.92
C VAL A 202 -11.84 17.22 10.22
N ALA A 203 -10.96 18.22 10.22
CA ALA A 203 -10.21 18.61 11.42
C ALA A 203 -11.15 19.07 12.55
N ASN A 204 -12.16 19.89 12.23
CA ASN A 204 -13.14 20.36 13.21
C ASN A 204 -13.98 19.21 13.79
N GLU A 205 -14.48 18.28 12.97
CA GLU A 205 -15.24 17.13 13.47
C GLU A 205 -14.36 16.21 14.34
N THR A 206 -13.11 16.00 13.93
CA THR A 206 -12.13 15.24 14.72
C THR A 206 -11.91 15.90 16.08
N ALA A 207 -11.69 17.21 16.11
CA ALA A 207 -11.48 17.97 17.35
C ALA A 207 -12.73 17.97 18.25
N GLU A 208 -13.94 18.12 17.69
CA GLU A 208 -15.19 18.06 18.46
C GLU A 208 -15.42 16.69 19.10
N ILE A 209 -15.12 15.61 18.38
CA ILE A 209 -15.30 14.25 18.85
C ILE A 209 -14.21 13.87 19.87
N HIS A 210 -12.97 14.29 19.63
CA HIS A 210 -11.87 14.17 20.57
C HIS A 210 -12.17 14.88 21.90
N LYS A 211 -12.67 16.12 21.86
CA LYS A 211 -13.06 16.91 23.06
C LYS A 211 -14.17 16.24 23.88
N LYS A 212 -14.99 15.38 23.26
CA LYS A 212 -16.01 14.55 23.94
C LYS A 212 -15.41 13.27 24.54
N GLY A 213 -14.11 13.03 24.42
CA GLY A 213 -13.42 11.85 24.92
C GLY A 213 -13.58 10.60 24.05
N ARG A 214 -14.11 10.73 22.83
CA ARG A 214 -14.30 9.59 21.92
C ARG A 214 -13.07 9.35 21.05
N PRO A 215 -12.70 8.08 20.79
CA PRO A 215 -11.63 7.77 19.84
C PRO A 215 -12.06 8.04 18.41
N VAL A 216 -11.12 8.56 17.60
CA VAL A 216 -11.31 8.89 16.19
C VAL A 216 -10.24 8.19 15.34
N LEU A 217 -10.68 7.50 14.30
CA LEU A 217 -9.82 6.99 13.23
C LEU A 217 -10.13 7.73 11.94
N VAL A 218 -9.13 8.39 11.36
CA VAL A 218 -9.26 9.09 10.08
C VAL A 218 -8.50 8.32 9.00
N GLY A 219 -9.22 7.87 7.97
CA GLY A 219 -8.65 7.18 6.81
C GLY A 219 -8.46 8.13 5.63
N THR A 220 -7.22 8.26 5.17
CA THR A 220 -6.81 9.07 4.02
C THR A 220 -6.33 8.19 2.87
N THR A 221 -6.18 8.75 1.67
CA THR A 221 -5.72 8.02 0.47
C THR A 221 -4.22 8.18 0.19
N SER A 222 -3.57 9.22 0.73
CA SER A 222 -2.15 9.50 0.51
C SER A 222 -1.45 10.01 1.77
N VAL A 223 -0.12 9.86 1.79
CA VAL A 223 0.74 10.33 2.88
C VAL A 223 0.66 11.86 3.02
N GLU A 224 0.77 12.57 1.90
CA GLU A 224 0.69 14.05 1.85
C GLU A 224 -0.61 14.59 2.48
N LYS A 225 -1.75 13.95 2.19
CA LYS A 225 -3.04 14.32 2.77
C LYS A 225 -3.10 14.05 4.28
N SER A 226 -2.39 13.04 4.74
CA SER A 226 -2.31 12.69 6.16
C SER A 226 -1.45 13.69 6.92
N GLU A 227 -0.33 14.12 6.33
CA GLU A 227 0.51 15.20 6.86
C GLU A 227 -0.24 16.53 6.88
N LEU A 228 -1.03 16.84 5.83
CA LEU A 228 -1.90 18.02 5.82
C LEU A 228 -2.94 17.99 6.95
N LEU A 229 -3.56 16.84 7.22
CA LEU A 229 -4.49 16.74 8.34
C LEU A 229 -3.77 16.83 9.69
N SER A 230 -2.58 16.24 9.78
CA SER A 230 -1.72 16.28 10.96
C SER A 230 -1.34 17.72 11.34
N SER A 231 -0.95 18.56 10.36
CA SER A 231 -0.70 19.99 10.61
C SER A 231 -1.94 20.74 11.08
N LEU A 232 -3.11 20.51 10.46
CA LEU A 232 -4.37 21.13 10.88
C LEU A 232 -4.81 20.73 12.30
N LEU A 233 -4.53 19.49 12.71
CA LEU A 233 -4.81 19.03 14.08
C LEU A 233 -3.79 19.57 15.09
N ALA A 234 -2.53 19.71 14.69
CA ALA A 234 -1.49 20.34 15.50
C ALA A 234 -1.79 21.82 15.76
N GLU A 235 -2.30 22.55 14.77
CA GLU A 235 -2.80 23.94 14.93
C GLU A 235 -3.93 24.06 15.97
N GLN A 236 -4.72 22.99 16.15
CA GLN A 236 -5.80 22.93 17.15
C GLN A 236 -5.38 22.28 18.47
N GLU A 237 -4.08 22.02 18.66
CA GLU A 237 -3.50 21.37 19.85
C GLU A 237 -4.11 19.98 20.15
N ILE A 238 -4.53 19.25 19.11
CA ILE A 238 -5.09 17.91 19.25
C ILE A 238 -3.97 16.86 19.12
N PRO A 239 -3.69 16.06 20.17
CA PRO A 239 -2.70 14.99 20.10
C PRO A 239 -3.21 13.89 19.17
N HIS A 240 -2.38 13.48 18.21
CA HIS A 240 -2.73 12.49 17.21
C HIS A 240 -1.53 11.64 16.80
N ASN A 241 -1.80 10.42 16.34
CA ASN A 241 -0.81 9.51 15.79
C ASN A 241 -0.98 9.38 14.27
N LEU A 242 0.14 9.41 13.54
CA LEU A 242 0.18 9.29 12.09
C LEU A 242 0.74 7.92 11.67
N LEU A 243 0.01 7.19 10.83
CA LEU A 243 0.40 5.88 10.29
C LEU A 243 0.51 5.98 8.76
N ASN A 244 1.69 5.64 8.24
CA ASN A 244 2.06 5.91 6.83
C ASN A 244 2.18 4.65 5.96
N ALA A 245 1.91 3.45 6.50
CA ALA A 245 1.98 2.15 5.83
C ALA A 245 3.38 1.83 5.26
N LYS A 246 4.46 2.31 5.91
CA LYS A 246 5.83 1.95 5.52
C LYS A 246 6.18 0.55 6.04
N PRO A 247 6.76 -0.36 5.23
CA PRO A 247 7.07 -1.73 5.64
C PRO A 247 7.88 -1.83 6.93
N GLU A 248 8.87 -0.94 7.10
CA GLU A 248 9.74 -0.85 8.29
C GLU A 248 8.97 -0.52 9.57
N ASN A 249 7.78 0.09 9.47
CA ASN A 249 7.00 0.57 10.61
C ASN A 249 5.77 -0.30 10.90
N VAL A 250 5.55 -1.40 10.18
CA VAL A 250 4.31 -2.19 10.30
C VAL A 250 4.05 -2.69 11.72
N GLU A 251 5.10 -3.12 12.42
CA GLU A 251 5.00 -3.54 13.83
C GLU A 251 4.57 -2.38 14.72
N ARG A 252 5.28 -1.26 14.66
CA ARG A 252 4.96 -0.05 15.43
C ARG A 252 3.58 0.53 15.10
N GLU A 253 3.18 0.48 13.83
CA GLU A 253 1.84 0.89 13.41
C GLU A 253 0.77 -0.02 14.03
N SER A 254 1.04 -1.32 14.09
CA SER A 254 0.15 -2.28 14.76
C SER A 254 0.04 -1.98 16.27
N GLU A 255 1.14 -1.61 16.92
CA GLU A 255 1.14 -1.19 18.33
C GLU A 255 0.22 0.01 18.56
N ILE A 256 0.34 1.04 17.72
CA ILE A 256 -0.48 2.26 17.82
C ILE A 256 -1.96 1.94 17.56
N VAL A 257 -2.25 1.12 16.55
CA VAL A 257 -3.62 0.77 16.16
C VAL A 257 -4.32 -0.04 17.25
N ALA A 258 -3.59 -0.93 17.93
CA ALA A 258 -4.12 -1.67 19.07
C ALA A 258 -4.58 -0.74 20.22
N GLN A 259 -4.02 0.47 20.30
CA GLN A 259 -4.36 1.50 21.29
C GLN A 259 -5.29 2.60 20.76
N ALA A 260 -5.64 2.58 19.47
CA ALA A 260 -6.48 3.61 18.85
C ALA A 260 -7.92 3.68 19.42
N GLY A 261 -8.35 2.67 20.18
CA GLY A 261 -9.67 2.62 20.81
C GLY A 261 -9.75 3.23 22.21
N ARG A 262 -8.64 3.76 22.74
CA ARG A 262 -8.59 4.45 24.04
C ARG A 262 -9.38 5.76 24.04
N ALA A 263 -9.78 6.22 25.22
CA ALA A 263 -10.55 7.46 25.36
C ALA A 263 -9.78 8.65 24.78
N GLY A 264 -10.40 9.40 23.88
CA GLY A 264 -9.80 10.57 23.23
C GLY A 264 -8.65 10.26 22.25
N ALA A 265 -8.33 9.01 21.94
CA ALA A 265 -7.26 8.72 20.98
C ALA A 265 -7.62 9.19 19.56
N VAL A 266 -6.72 9.91 18.89
CA VAL A 266 -6.86 10.29 17.47
C VAL A 266 -5.79 9.60 16.65
N THR A 267 -6.20 8.83 15.66
CA THR A 267 -5.29 8.09 14.77
C THR A 267 -5.60 8.42 13.32
N ILE A 268 -4.59 8.82 12.56
CA ILE A 268 -4.65 9.08 11.12
C ILE A 268 -3.95 7.93 10.42
N ALA A 269 -4.65 7.26 9.51
CA ALA A 269 -4.16 6.09 8.79
C ALA A 269 -4.21 6.33 7.29
N THR A 270 -3.05 6.20 6.62
CA THR A 270 -2.99 6.15 5.16
C THR A 270 -3.51 4.81 4.66
N ASN A 271 -4.50 4.83 3.76
CA ASN A 271 -5.08 3.67 3.09
C ASN A 271 -5.40 2.49 4.04
N MET A 272 -4.54 1.47 4.03
CA MET A 272 -4.66 0.22 4.78
C MET A 272 -3.65 0.12 5.94
N ALA A 273 -3.05 1.22 6.40
CA ALA A 273 -2.21 1.21 7.59
C ALA A 273 -2.97 0.57 8.77
N GLY A 274 -2.30 -0.28 9.55
CA GLY A 274 -2.96 -1.03 10.64
C GLY A 274 -3.93 -2.13 10.18
N ARG A 275 -3.83 -2.63 8.95
CA ARG A 275 -4.57 -3.82 8.51
C ARG A 275 -4.08 -5.06 9.26
N GLY A 276 -5.05 -5.86 9.73
CA GLY A 276 -4.77 -7.06 10.52
C GLY A 276 -4.90 -6.85 12.03
N THR A 277 -4.80 -5.60 12.51
CA THR A 277 -4.90 -5.28 13.93
C THR A 277 -6.30 -4.79 14.30
N ASP A 278 -6.86 -5.35 15.37
CA ASP A 278 -8.19 -5.02 15.85
C ASP A 278 -8.15 -3.83 16.82
N ILE A 279 -8.99 -2.83 16.53
CA ILE A 279 -9.20 -1.68 17.42
C ILE A 279 -10.27 -2.07 18.43
N ILE A 280 -9.85 -2.28 19.67
CA ILE A 280 -10.72 -2.63 20.80
C ILE A 280 -10.99 -1.35 21.60
N LEU A 281 -12.25 -1.11 21.97
CA LEU A 281 -12.62 0.05 22.78
C LEU A 281 -11.96 -0.05 24.16
N GLY A 282 -11.33 1.03 24.62
CA GLY A 282 -10.51 1.06 25.84
C GLY A 282 -9.05 0.61 25.64
N GLY A 283 -8.69 0.11 24.46
CA GLY A 283 -7.34 -0.39 24.15
C GLY A 283 -7.17 -1.90 24.41
N ASN A 284 -6.02 -2.45 24.02
CA ASN A 284 -5.71 -3.87 24.17
C ASN A 284 -4.67 -4.10 25.28
N SER A 285 -5.13 -4.48 26.47
CA SER A 285 -4.30 -4.74 27.66
C SER A 285 -3.31 -5.88 27.49
N ASP A 286 -3.71 -6.94 26.79
CA ASP A 286 -2.85 -8.10 26.52
C ASP A 286 -1.63 -7.69 25.68
N TYR A 287 -1.90 -6.88 24.66
CA TYR A 287 -0.87 -6.33 23.79
C TYR A 287 0.04 -5.34 24.55
N MET A 288 -0.52 -4.47 25.40
CA MET A 288 0.27 -3.56 26.25
C MET A 288 1.18 -4.31 27.21
N ALA A 289 0.71 -5.40 27.81
CA ALA A 289 1.49 -6.20 28.74
C ALA A 289 2.70 -6.84 28.03
N ARG A 290 2.49 -7.43 26.84
CA ARG A 290 3.57 -7.98 26.02
C ARG A 290 4.59 -6.91 25.63
N LEU A 291 4.12 -5.73 25.19
CA LEU A 291 4.98 -4.61 24.81
C LEU A 291 5.83 -4.13 26.00
N LYS A 292 5.22 -4.03 27.19
CA LYS A 292 5.94 -3.62 28.40
C LYS A 292 7.01 -4.62 28.80
N LEU A 293 6.72 -5.92 28.73
CA LEU A 293 7.72 -6.95 28.98
C LEU A 293 8.83 -6.91 27.94
N ARG A 294 8.50 -6.75 26.66
CA ARG A 294 9.50 -6.56 25.60
C ARG A 294 10.42 -5.39 25.92
N GLU A 295 9.88 -4.22 26.28
CA GLU A 295 10.66 -3.03 26.64
C GLU A 295 11.64 -3.29 27.80
N VAL A 296 11.18 -3.97 28.87
CA VAL A 296 12.01 -4.28 30.05
C VAL A 296 13.11 -5.31 29.72
N LEU A 297 12.81 -6.28 28.86
CA LEU A 297 13.69 -7.41 28.55
C LEU A 297 14.67 -7.12 27.42
N LEU A 298 14.31 -6.28 26.45
CA LEU A 298 15.10 -6.02 25.24
C LEU A 298 16.49 -5.46 25.58
N GLY A 299 16.58 -4.51 26.51
CA GLY A 299 17.86 -3.92 26.93
C GLY A 299 18.80 -4.88 27.69
N ARG A 300 18.30 -6.02 28.17
CA ARG A 300 19.05 -6.98 29.01
C ARG A 300 19.33 -8.31 28.33
N LEU A 301 18.46 -8.77 27.44
CA LEU A 301 18.55 -10.11 26.84
C LEU A 301 18.96 -10.10 25.37
N VAL A 302 18.81 -8.97 24.67
CA VAL A 302 19.02 -8.91 23.22
C VAL A 302 20.38 -8.29 22.89
N LYS A 303 21.06 -8.85 21.89
CA LYS A 303 22.28 -8.24 21.32
C LYS A 303 21.90 -6.97 20.56
N PRO A 304 22.54 -5.82 20.79
CA PRO A 304 22.38 -4.68 19.89
C PRO A 304 22.90 -5.09 18.51
N GLU A 305 22.08 -4.92 17.47
CA GLU A 305 22.52 -5.13 16.09
C GLU A 305 23.53 -4.03 15.73
N ASP A 306 24.78 -4.43 15.49
CA ASP A 306 25.82 -3.56 14.92
C ASP A 306 25.54 -3.39 13.41
N ASP A 307 24.71 -2.42 13.04
CA ASP A 307 24.59 -1.99 11.64
C ASP A 307 24.25 -0.49 11.55
N HIS A 308 25.28 0.35 11.66
CA HIS A 308 25.58 1.49 10.80
C HIS A 308 26.77 2.27 11.40
N LYS A 309 28.00 1.92 11.05
CA LYS A 309 29.10 2.87 11.17
C LYS A 309 28.97 3.86 10.00
N PRO A 310 28.64 5.14 10.20
CA PRO A 310 28.78 6.12 9.14
C PRO A 310 30.24 6.12 8.66
N PRO A 311 30.50 6.31 7.36
CA PRO A 311 31.86 6.28 6.84
C PRO A 311 32.70 7.33 7.56
N VAL A 312 33.75 6.86 8.24
CA VAL A 312 34.70 7.70 8.96
C VAL A 312 35.35 8.65 7.95
N PRO A 313 35.24 9.98 8.09
CA PRO A 313 36.03 10.89 7.26
C PRO A 313 37.51 10.71 7.64
N LEU A 314 38.37 10.63 6.63
CA LEU A 314 39.82 10.61 6.79
C LEU A 314 40.28 11.76 7.70
N GLN A 315 41.00 11.37 8.76
CA GLN A 315 41.65 12.23 9.74
C GLN A 315 42.35 13.45 9.12
N ARG A 316 42.10 14.63 9.71
CA ARG A 316 43.12 15.68 9.86
C ARG A 316 43.21 16.13 11.32
N SER A 317 44.31 15.70 11.94
CA SER A 317 45.13 16.39 12.96
C SER A 317 44.47 17.11 14.16
N ALA A 318 44.46 16.40 15.29
CA ALA A 318 44.96 16.76 16.64
C ALA A 318 44.67 18.15 17.28
N ALA A 319 43.95 18.13 18.41
CA ALA A 319 44.30 18.81 19.67
C ALA A 319 43.54 18.17 20.86
N PRO A 320 44.09 18.12 22.10
CA PRO A 320 43.58 17.30 23.19
C PRO A 320 42.68 18.11 24.16
N GLY A 321 41.54 17.55 24.58
CA GLY A 321 40.75 18.15 25.65
C GLY A 321 39.48 17.38 26.01
N GLY A 322 39.43 16.91 27.27
CA GLY A 322 38.20 16.69 28.02
C GLY A 322 37.46 15.38 27.78
N PHE A 323 37.68 14.38 28.63
CA PHE A 323 36.73 13.28 28.82
C PHE A 323 35.44 13.83 29.43
N ALA A 324 34.36 13.82 28.65
CA ALA A 324 33.00 13.83 29.14
C ALA A 324 32.28 12.66 28.46
N ASP A 325 31.68 11.78 29.26
CA ASP A 325 31.00 10.56 28.83
C ASP A 325 29.95 10.85 27.75
N ALA A 326 30.24 10.42 26.52
CA ALA A 326 29.27 10.43 25.43
C ALA A 326 28.32 9.23 25.63
N ALA A 327 27.07 9.54 25.97
CA ALA A 327 25.99 8.57 26.09
C ALA A 327 25.84 7.75 24.80
N ALA A 328 25.66 6.44 24.96
CA ALA A 328 25.28 5.51 23.90
C ALA A 328 24.01 5.98 23.17
N PRO A 329 23.81 5.63 21.88
CA PRO A 329 22.65 6.05 21.12
C PRO A 329 21.38 5.43 21.75
N THR A 330 20.68 6.23 22.54
CA THR A 330 19.35 5.88 23.04
C THR A 330 18.36 6.00 21.89
N LEU A 331 17.76 4.87 21.49
CA LEU A 331 16.46 4.89 20.83
C LEU A 331 15.54 5.88 21.57
N PRO A 332 14.74 6.69 20.86
CA PRO A 332 13.84 7.63 21.50
C PRO A 332 12.96 6.85 22.49
N ARG A 333 13.06 7.22 23.77
CA ARG A 333 12.22 6.67 24.83
C ARG A 333 10.79 6.71 24.34
N SER A 334 10.11 5.56 24.38
CA SER A 334 8.69 5.40 24.18
C SER A 334 7.99 6.61 24.80
N GLY A 335 7.40 7.47 23.96
CA GLY A 335 6.62 8.59 24.45
C GLY A 335 5.57 8.05 25.42
N GLU A 336 5.40 8.73 26.55
CA GLU A 336 4.61 8.36 27.74
C GLU A 336 3.11 8.06 27.48
N SER A 337 2.69 7.83 26.23
CA SER A 337 1.30 7.79 25.77
C SER A 337 0.75 6.37 25.48
N LEU A 338 1.60 5.36 25.27
CA LEU A 338 1.12 4.01 24.91
C LEU A 338 0.54 3.22 26.09
N TYR A 339 1.02 3.48 27.31
CA TYR A 339 0.59 2.75 28.50
C TYR A 339 -0.52 3.51 29.26
N PRO A 340 -1.46 2.80 29.92
CA PRO A 340 -2.62 3.42 30.53
C PRO A 340 -2.34 3.98 31.93
N CYS A 341 -1.42 3.38 32.67
CA CYS A 341 -0.95 3.83 33.98
C CYS A 341 0.50 3.39 34.21
N PRO A 342 1.25 4.07 35.08
CA PRO A 342 2.48 3.49 35.62
C PRO A 342 2.15 2.21 36.39
N LEU A 343 3.08 1.24 36.37
CA LEU A 343 2.95 0.01 37.14
C LEU A 343 3.16 0.28 38.63
N THR A 344 2.58 -0.56 39.48
CA THR A 344 2.88 -0.54 40.91
C THR A 344 4.34 -0.90 41.19
N ASP A 345 4.91 -0.34 42.26
CA ASP A 345 6.30 -0.59 42.66
C ASP A 345 6.58 -2.10 42.86
N ASP A 346 5.59 -2.84 43.36
CA ASP A 346 5.67 -4.29 43.56
C ASP A 346 5.81 -5.05 42.23
N THR A 347 5.03 -4.65 41.22
CA THR A 347 5.09 -5.26 39.89
C THR A 347 6.38 -4.88 39.16
N ASP A 348 6.85 -3.65 39.30
CA ASP A 348 8.12 -3.23 38.68
C ASP A 348 9.32 -3.95 39.32
N GLN A 349 9.33 -4.13 40.64
CA GLN A 349 10.33 -4.95 41.32
C GLN A 349 10.29 -6.42 40.88
N ALA A 350 9.09 -6.99 40.73
CA ALA A 350 8.91 -8.36 40.23
C ALA A 350 9.42 -8.53 38.80
N LEU A 351 9.15 -7.57 37.91
CA LEU A 351 9.69 -7.54 36.54
C LEU A 351 11.21 -7.42 36.54
N GLY A 352 11.76 -6.55 37.40
CA GLY A 352 13.19 -6.39 37.58
C GLY A 352 13.88 -7.67 38.04
N GLN A 353 13.25 -8.43 38.94
CA GLN A 353 13.73 -9.73 39.41
C GLN A 353 13.64 -10.80 38.33
N LEU A 354 12.50 -10.90 37.64
CA LEU A 354 12.32 -11.81 36.51
C LEU A 354 13.38 -11.59 35.44
N ALA A 355 13.64 -10.33 35.09
CA ALA A 355 14.67 -10.01 34.09
C ALA A 355 16.06 -10.48 34.52
N ARG A 356 16.41 -10.40 35.82
CA ARG A 356 17.68 -10.95 36.33
C ARG A 356 17.72 -12.48 36.24
N ASP A 357 16.62 -13.14 36.55
CA ASP A 357 16.55 -14.60 36.52
C ASP A 357 16.57 -15.14 35.08
N LEU A 358 15.92 -14.45 34.14
CA LEU A 358 16.00 -14.76 32.71
C LEU A 358 17.40 -14.51 32.15
N VAL A 359 18.10 -13.45 32.55
CA VAL A 359 19.49 -13.21 32.14
C VAL A 359 20.41 -14.33 32.62
N LYS A 360 20.23 -14.82 33.86
CA LYS A 360 21.02 -15.96 34.37
C LYS A 360 20.80 -17.24 33.55
N ALA A 361 19.58 -17.43 33.04
CA ALA A 361 19.18 -18.69 32.48
C ALA A 361 19.27 -18.74 30.94
N TRP A 362 19.09 -17.61 30.26
CA TRP A 362 19.24 -17.47 28.81
C TRP A 362 20.54 -16.82 28.37
N GLY A 363 21.29 -16.24 29.31
CA GLY A 363 22.53 -15.52 29.03
C GLY A 363 22.30 -14.02 28.79
N ASP A 364 23.28 -13.22 29.22
CA ASP A 364 23.29 -11.77 28.99
C ASP A 364 23.51 -11.49 27.51
N ARG A 365 22.59 -10.72 26.89
CA ARG A 365 22.62 -10.40 25.46
C ARG A 365 22.91 -11.61 24.58
N ALA A 366 22.21 -12.72 24.81
CA ALA A 366 22.40 -13.94 24.02
C ALA A 366 21.44 -14.01 22.83
N LEU A 367 20.24 -13.44 22.97
CA LEU A 367 19.12 -13.62 22.05
C LEU A 367 19.07 -12.56 20.95
N THR A 368 18.44 -12.92 19.84
CA THR A 368 17.96 -11.99 18.82
C THR A 368 16.62 -11.37 19.23
N VAL A 369 16.21 -10.28 18.56
CA VAL A 369 14.90 -9.65 18.78
C VAL A 369 13.78 -10.65 18.51
N ILE A 370 13.88 -11.39 17.41
CA ILE A 370 12.86 -12.36 16.95
C ILE A 370 12.69 -13.50 17.98
N GLU A 371 13.78 -14.05 18.50
CA GLU A 371 13.71 -15.13 19.50
C GLU A 371 13.07 -14.67 20.81
N LEU A 372 13.35 -13.44 21.25
CA LEU A 372 12.70 -12.87 22.43
C LEU A 372 11.18 -12.73 22.21
N GLU A 373 10.78 -12.24 21.04
CA GLU A 373 9.37 -12.08 20.69
C GLU A 373 8.64 -13.42 20.60
N GLU A 374 9.25 -14.43 20.00
CA GLU A 374 8.68 -15.78 19.91
C GLU A 374 8.43 -16.36 21.31
N ARG A 375 9.36 -16.16 22.25
CA ARG A 375 9.21 -16.61 23.64
C ARG A 375 8.12 -15.84 24.38
N ILE A 376 8.01 -14.53 24.18
CA ILE A 376 6.92 -13.71 24.75
C ILE A 376 5.57 -14.13 24.16
N ALA A 377 5.52 -14.38 22.85
CA ALA A 377 4.31 -14.86 22.17
C ALA A 377 3.87 -16.22 22.72
N THR A 378 4.80 -17.17 22.86
CA THR A 378 4.57 -18.50 23.43
C THR A 378 4.09 -18.40 24.89
N ALA A 379 4.69 -17.52 25.69
CA ALA A 379 4.27 -17.29 27.07
C ALA A 379 2.85 -16.72 27.17
N ALA A 380 2.45 -15.87 26.22
CA ALA A 380 1.13 -15.27 26.17
C ALA A 380 0.04 -16.23 25.66
N GLU A 381 0.41 -17.30 24.94
CA GLU A 381 -0.51 -18.37 24.61
C GLU A 381 -0.91 -19.18 25.86
N LYS A 382 -2.10 -19.79 25.83
CA LYS A 382 -2.61 -20.62 26.94
C LYS A 382 -2.17 -22.08 26.86
N ALA A 383 -1.23 -22.42 25.97
CA ALA A 383 -0.74 -23.78 25.80
C ALA A 383 -0.03 -24.26 27.07
N PRO A 384 -0.22 -25.52 27.50
CA PRO A 384 0.56 -26.09 28.58
C PRO A 384 2.04 -26.14 28.16
N THR A 385 2.93 -25.71 29.05
CA THR A 385 4.38 -25.71 28.83
C THR A 385 5.07 -26.24 30.08
N GLU A 386 6.12 -27.05 29.89
CA GLU A 386 6.95 -27.59 30.97
C GLU A 386 8.12 -26.67 31.33
N ASP A 387 8.36 -25.62 30.51
CA ASP A 387 9.45 -24.67 30.73
C ASP A 387 9.11 -23.67 31.85
N ALA A 388 9.88 -23.74 32.95
CA ALA A 388 9.75 -22.86 34.11
C ALA A 388 9.94 -21.38 33.77
N GLN A 389 10.76 -21.04 32.77
CA GLN A 389 11.02 -19.65 32.37
C GLN A 389 9.84 -19.06 31.60
N ILE A 390 9.22 -19.87 30.73
CA ILE A 390 8.00 -19.47 30.00
C ILE A 390 6.83 -19.35 30.97
N GLN A 391 6.74 -20.20 32.00
CA GLN A 391 5.75 -20.06 33.07
C GLN A 391 5.94 -18.76 33.86
N ALA A 392 7.17 -18.44 34.25
CA ALA A 392 7.48 -17.19 34.95
C ALA A 392 7.15 -15.95 34.10
N LEU A 393 7.45 -15.98 32.79
CA LEU A 393 7.02 -14.93 31.86
C LEU A 393 5.49 -14.81 31.79
N ARG A 394 4.77 -15.93 31.72
CA ARG A 394 3.31 -15.95 31.68
C ARG A 394 2.70 -15.33 32.94
N GLU A 395 3.24 -15.64 34.12
CA GLU A 395 2.81 -15.03 35.38
C GLU A 395 3.05 -13.51 35.38
N ALA A 396 4.19 -13.05 34.89
CA ALA A 396 4.49 -11.63 34.78
C ALA A 396 3.56 -10.90 33.79
N ILE A 397 3.28 -11.50 32.63
CA ILE A 397 2.29 -10.99 31.67
C ILE A 397 0.93 -10.87 32.36
N ALA A 398 0.51 -11.89 33.11
CA ALA A 398 -0.77 -11.88 33.80
C ALA A 398 -0.86 -10.78 34.87
N ARG A 399 0.22 -10.54 35.63
CA ARG A 399 0.28 -9.46 36.63
C ARG A 399 0.17 -8.08 35.99
N VAL A 400 1.01 -7.80 34.99
CA VAL A 400 0.99 -6.52 34.26
C VAL A 400 -0.36 -6.29 33.57
N LYS A 401 -0.89 -7.33 32.94
CA LYS A 401 -2.22 -7.28 32.32
C LYS A 401 -3.31 -6.97 33.33
N GLY A 402 -3.25 -7.53 34.55
CA GLY A 402 -4.23 -7.28 35.59
C GLY A 402 -4.31 -5.81 36.00
N GLU A 403 -3.17 -5.12 36.11
CA GLU A 403 -3.14 -3.69 36.41
C GLU A 403 -3.70 -2.86 35.26
N TYR A 404 -3.28 -3.16 34.02
CA TYR A 404 -3.78 -2.45 32.84
C TYR A 404 -5.27 -2.69 32.59
N ASP A 405 -5.76 -3.92 32.79
CA ASP A 405 -7.18 -4.29 32.65
C ASP A 405 -8.09 -3.44 33.55
N ALA A 406 -7.64 -3.07 34.74
CA ALA A 406 -8.42 -2.26 35.67
C ALA A 406 -8.71 -0.86 35.09
N VAL A 407 -7.73 -0.25 34.42
CA VAL A 407 -7.86 1.06 33.77
C VAL A 407 -8.61 0.93 32.44
N VAL A 408 -8.23 -0.04 31.62
CA VAL A 408 -8.82 -0.30 30.30
C VAL A 408 -10.32 -0.56 30.38
N LYS A 409 -10.80 -1.31 31.39
CA LYS A 409 -12.24 -1.53 31.59
C LYS A 409 -13.01 -0.26 31.91
N GLN A 410 -12.41 0.66 32.66
CA GLN A 410 -13.02 1.96 32.94
C GLN A 410 -13.04 2.84 31.68
N GLU A 411 -11.95 2.85 30.91
CA GLU A 411 -11.91 3.55 29.62
C GLU A 411 -12.92 2.96 28.62
N GLU A 412 -13.02 1.63 28.52
CA GLU A 412 -13.96 0.93 27.64
C GLU A 412 -15.41 1.36 27.93
N ALA A 413 -15.81 1.43 29.20
CA ALA A 413 -17.13 1.89 29.61
C ALA A 413 -17.37 3.35 29.18
N ARG A 414 -16.43 4.25 29.47
CA ARG A 414 -16.51 5.67 29.06
C ARG A 414 -16.62 5.83 27.55
N VAL A 415 -15.82 5.08 26.80
CA VAL A 415 -15.82 5.13 25.34
C VAL A 415 -17.14 4.61 24.77
N ARG A 416 -17.69 3.52 25.34
CA ARG A 416 -19.01 3.01 24.93
C ARG A 416 -20.12 4.03 25.20
N GLU A 417 -20.15 4.62 26.39
CA GLU A 417 -21.13 5.65 26.76
C GLU A 417 -21.04 6.89 25.86
N ALA A 418 -19.82 7.30 25.51
CA ALA A 418 -19.60 8.42 24.60
C ALA A 418 -20.00 8.10 23.15
N GLY A 419 -20.25 6.83 22.79
CA GLY A 419 -20.75 6.42 21.47
C GLY A 419 -19.76 5.59 20.64
N GLY A 420 -18.69 5.10 21.25
CA GLY A 420 -17.68 4.22 20.64
C GLY A 420 -16.82 4.90 19.57
N LEU A 421 -16.07 4.08 18.82
CA LEU A 421 -15.14 4.53 17.79
C LEU A 421 -15.86 5.30 16.67
N HIS A 422 -15.34 6.48 16.36
CA HIS A 422 -15.77 7.27 15.21
C HIS A 422 -14.76 7.13 14.06
N VAL A 423 -15.23 6.70 12.90
CA VAL A 423 -14.39 6.51 11.71
C VAL A 423 -14.74 7.56 10.65
N ILE A 424 -13.73 8.31 10.23
CA ILE A 424 -13.85 9.33 9.19
C ILE A 424 -13.13 8.84 7.94
N GLY A 425 -13.84 8.75 6.82
CA GLY A 425 -13.23 8.61 5.50
C GLY A 425 -13.07 9.98 4.87
N THR A 426 -11.88 10.35 4.43
CA THR A 426 -11.64 11.69 3.84
C THR A 426 -11.87 11.74 2.34
N GLU A 427 -12.00 10.58 1.70
CA GLU A 427 -12.26 10.35 0.27
C GLU A 427 -12.93 8.99 0.09
N ARG A 428 -13.54 8.75 -1.08
CA ARG A 428 -14.01 7.42 -1.48
C ARG A 428 -12.94 6.73 -2.33
N HIS A 429 -12.73 5.45 -2.06
CA HIS A 429 -11.87 4.61 -2.90
C HIS A 429 -12.59 4.20 -4.18
N GLU A 430 -11.84 3.77 -5.19
CA GLU A 430 -12.39 3.25 -6.44
C GLU A 430 -13.36 2.07 -6.20
N SER A 431 -13.03 1.23 -5.22
CA SER A 431 -13.89 0.12 -4.80
C SER A 431 -14.62 0.42 -3.50
N ARG A 432 -15.95 0.26 -3.52
CA ARG A 432 -16.82 0.28 -2.33
C ARG A 432 -16.38 -0.69 -1.25
N ARG A 433 -15.70 -1.77 -1.64
CA ARG A 433 -15.18 -2.80 -0.73
C ARG A 433 -14.20 -2.21 0.28
N VAL A 434 -13.31 -1.33 -0.17
CA VAL A 434 -12.26 -0.72 0.66
C VAL A 434 -12.88 0.28 1.64
N ASP A 435 -13.82 1.10 1.17
CA ASP A 435 -14.58 2.01 2.04
C ASP A 435 -15.32 1.24 3.15
N ASN A 436 -15.92 0.09 2.82
CA ASN A 436 -16.62 -0.75 3.80
C ASN A 436 -15.65 -1.42 4.80
N GLN A 437 -14.41 -1.69 4.40
CA GLN A 437 -13.38 -2.16 5.33
C GLN A 437 -12.99 -1.06 6.33
N LEU A 438 -12.86 0.18 5.87
CA LEU A 438 -12.63 1.33 6.76
C LEU A 438 -13.81 1.50 7.74
N ARG A 439 -15.06 1.52 7.24
CA ARG A 439 -16.26 1.53 8.11
C ARG A 439 -16.30 0.37 9.10
N GLY A 440 -15.84 -0.80 8.66
CA GLY A 440 -15.77 -2.04 9.44
C GLY A 440 -14.83 -1.99 10.64
N ARG A 441 -13.98 -0.96 10.75
CA ARG A 441 -13.14 -0.74 11.93
C ARG A 441 -13.95 -0.34 13.16
N ALA A 442 -15.12 0.27 12.99
CA ALA A 442 -16.03 0.62 14.08
C ALA A 442 -17.16 -0.41 14.27
N GLY A 443 -17.66 -0.48 15.50
CA GLY A 443 -18.83 -1.29 15.87
C GLY A 443 -18.61 -2.80 15.84
N ARG A 444 -17.42 -3.25 16.24
CA ARG A 444 -17.07 -4.67 16.33
C ARG A 444 -17.79 -5.31 17.52
N GLN A 445 -18.13 -6.60 17.43
CA GLN A 445 -18.81 -7.33 18.51
C GLN A 445 -20.04 -6.61 19.10
N GLY A 446 -20.79 -5.89 18.24
CA GLY A 446 -21.99 -5.15 18.64
C GLY A 446 -21.73 -3.86 19.41
N ASP A 447 -20.48 -3.41 19.50
CA ASP A 447 -20.13 -2.14 20.11
C ASP A 447 -20.83 -0.96 19.40
N PRO A 448 -21.11 0.13 20.14
CA PRO A 448 -21.51 1.38 19.52
C PRO A 448 -20.35 1.91 18.66
N GLY A 449 -20.69 2.68 17.64
CA GLY A 449 -19.71 3.30 16.78
C GLY A 449 -20.40 4.12 15.70
N SER A 450 -19.63 4.95 15.04
CA SER A 450 -20.17 5.81 13.98
C SER A 450 -19.18 5.95 12.83
N THR A 451 -19.69 6.09 11.62
CA THR A 451 -18.84 6.31 10.44
C THR A 451 -19.37 7.48 9.63
N ARG A 452 -18.49 8.29 9.04
CA ARG A 452 -18.86 9.37 8.13
C ARG A 452 -17.79 9.55 7.04
N PHE A 453 -18.22 9.85 5.83
CA PHE A 453 -17.32 10.24 4.75
C PHE A 453 -17.43 11.73 4.46
N PHE A 454 -16.29 12.35 4.21
CA PHE A 454 -16.14 13.72 3.75
C PHE A 454 -15.62 13.68 2.33
N LEU A 455 -16.28 14.36 1.41
CA LEU A 455 -15.95 14.34 -0.02
C LEU A 455 -15.83 15.78 -0.52
N SER A 456 -15.00 15.98 -1.53
CA SER A 456 -14.85 17.25 -2.23
C SER A 456 -15.03 17.03 -3.74
N LEU A 457 -15.61 17.99 -4.45
CA LEU A 457 -15.63 17.97 -5.91
C LEU A 457 -14.22 17.92 -6.53
N GLY A 458 -13.20 18.35 -5.79
CA GLY A 458 -11.79 18.25 -6.18
C GLY A 458 -11.20 16.85 -6.04
N ASP A 459 -11.86 15.92 -5.36
CA ASP A 459 -11.32 14.58 -5.11
C ASP A 459 -11.17 13.80 -6.43
N ASN A 460 -10.15 12.94 -6.50
CA ASN A 460 -9.79 12.22 -7.72
C ASN A 460 -10.98 11.46 -8.35
N LEU A 461 -11.73 10.71 -7.53
CA LEU A 461 -12.90 9.94 -8.00
C LEU A 461 -13.97 10.86 -8.61
N LEU A 462 -14.23 12.02 -8.00
CA LEU A 462 -15.25 12.95 -8.48
C LEU A 462 -14.77 13.78 -9.67
N ARG A 463 -13.47 13.99 -9.83
CA ARG A 463 -12.92 14.57 -11.05
C ARG A 463 -13.02 13.60 -12.23
N ILE A 464 -12.69 12.32 -12.02
CA ILE A 464 -12.70 11.30 -13.08
C ILE A 464 -14.13 11.02 -13.56
N PHE A 465 -15.08 10.89 -12.64
CA PHE A 465 -16.45 10.42 -12.96
C PHE A 465 -17.53 11.51 -12.83
N GLY A 466 -17.24 12.63 -12.17
CA GLY A 466 -18.20 13.73 -11.93
C GLY A 466 -18.16 14.86 -12.96
N GLY A 467 -17.07 15.01 -13.72
CA GLY A 467 -16.92 15.97 -14.82
C GLY A 467 -17.28 17.43 -14.51
N ASP A 468 -17.36 18.27 -15.56
CA ASP A 468 -17.77 19.69 -15.48
C ASP A 468 -19.25 19.88 -15.10
N ARG A 469 -20.07 18.84 -15.27
CA ARG A 469 -21.53 18.90 -15.06
C ARG A 469 -21.90 19.07 -13.59
N VAL A 470 -21.21 18.40 -12.67
CA VAL A 470 -21.51 18.50 -11.23
C VAL A 470 -21.05 19.85 -10.67
N ALA A 471 -19.88 20.34 -11.11
CA ALA A 471 -19.38 21.66 -10.76
C ALA A 471 -20.29 22.79 -11.29
N GLY A 472 -20.74 22.69 -12.54
CA GLY A 472 -21.69 23.63 -13.15
C GLY A 472 -23.04 23.66 -12.43
N LEU A 473 -23.56 22.50 -12.02
CA LEU A 473 -24.81 22.39 -11.29
C LEU A 473 -24.71 23.04 -9.89
N MET A 474 -23.64 22.79 -9.15
CA MET A 474 -23.46 23.38 -7.81
C MET A 474 -23.19 24.90 -7.85
N ASN A 475 -22.50 25.39 -8.88
CA ASN A 475 -22.35 26.83 -9.13
C ASN A 475 -23.70 27.49 -9.45
N ALA A 476 -24.56 26.82 -10.23
CA ALA A 476 -25.91 27.31 -10.52
C ALA A 476 -26.82 27.36 -9.27
N PHE A 477 -26.63 26.44 -8.32
CA PHE A 477 -27.43 26.38 -7.10
C PHE A 477 -27.00 27.31 -5.96
N ARG A 478 -25.97 28.16 -6.14
CA ARG A 478 -25.45 29.10 -5.12
C ARG A 478 -25.34 28.47 -3.71
N VAL A 479 -24.83 27.24 -3.64
CA VAL A 479 -24.61 26.56 -2.35
C VAL A 479 -23.50 27.31 -1.62
N GLY A 480 -23.83 27.93 -0.49
CA GLY A 480 -22.86 28.67 0.33
C GLY A 480 -21.76 27.76 0.88
N GLU A 481 -20.56 28.32 1.10
CA GLU A 481 -19.39 27.58 1.59
C GLU A 481 -19.55 27.00 3.01
N ARG A 482 -20.56 27.46 3.75
CA ARG A 482 -20.93 26.97 5.08
C ARG A 482 -22.44 26.77 5.18
N ALA A 483 -22.92 25.57 4.88
CA ALA A 483 -23.97 24.84 5.63
C ALA A 483 -24.50 23.66 4.80
N PRO A 484 -24.63 22.45 5.38
CA PRO A 484 -25.22 21.31 4.70
C PRO A 484 -26.72 21.28 5.02
N ASP A 485 -27.56 21.94 4.22
CA ASP A 485 -29.00 21.73 4.36
C ASP A 485 -29.79 21.61 3.04
N ARG A 486 -30.66 20.59 3.04
CA ARG A 486 -31.68 20.19 2.04
C ARG A 486 -31.28 19.51 0.71
N THR A 487 -30.03 19.50 0.25
CA THR A 487 -29.64 18.77 -1.01
C THR A 487 -29.21 17.30 -0.82
N ARG A 488 -29.26 16.77 0.41
CA ARG A 488 -28.75 15.44 0.81
C ARG A 488 -29.27 14.26 -0.04
N ALA A 489 -30.54 14.22 -0.46
CA ALA A 489 -31.06 13.01 -1.13
C ALA A 489 -30.64 12.87 -2.61
N ARG A 490 -30.43 13.98 -3.33
CA ARG A 490 -30.08 13.94 -4.76
C ARG A 490 -28.58 13.78 -4.96
N ALA A 491 -27.75 14.51 -4.22
CA ALA A 491 -26.29 14.41 -4.34
C ALA A 491 -25.78 12.99 -4.01
N THR A 492 -26.29 12.35 -2.95
CA THR A 492 -25.83 11.01 -2.54
C THR A 492 -26.18 9.92 -3.56
N ARG A 493 -27.30 10.03 -4.30
CA ARG A 493 -27.63 9.09 -5.39
C ARG A 493 -26.69 9.26 -6.59
N PHE A 494 -26.25 10.49 -6.88
CA PHE A 494 -25.27 10.78 -7.95
C PHE A 494 -23.86 10.31 -7.61
N LEU A 495 -23.45 10.29 -6.34
CA LEU A 495 -22.13 9.79 -5.91
C LEU A 495 -22.00 8.26 -5.95
N GLY A 496 -23.12 7.54 -5.92
CA GLY A 496 -23.14 6.09 -6.04
C GLY A 496 -22.69 5.60 -7.43
N GLY A 497 -23.09 6.29 -8.49
CA GLY A 497 -22.80 5.94 -9.89
C GLY A 497 -21.31 5.89 -10.23
N PRO A 498 -20.53 6.96 -9.98
CA PRO A 498 -19.07 6.99 -10.13
C PRO A 498 -18.33 5.79 -9.54
N GLN A 499 -18.79 5.31 -8.39
CA GLN A 499 -18.13 4.20 -7.69
C GLN A 499 -18.58 2.83 -8.21
N GLU A 500 -19.78 2.73 -8.80
CA GLU A 500 -20.19 1.55 -9.57
C GLU A 500 -19.40 1.46 -10.88
N GLU A 501 -19.20 2.58 -11.58
CA GLU A 501 -18.36 2.67 -12.79
C GLU A 501 -16.87 2.41 -12.50
N GLY A 502 -16.34 2.88 -11.37
CA GLY A 502 -14.99 2.50 -10.91
C GLY A 502 -14.86 1.00 -10.61
N GLY A 503 -15.93 0.36 -10.12
CA GLY A 503 -16.02 -1.10 -9.99
C GLY A 503 -15.96 -1.84 -11.33
N LEU A 504 -16.31 -1.19 -12.45
CA LEU A 504 -16.15 -1.71 -13.81
C LEU A 504 -14.70 -1.67 -14.32
N ASN A 505 -13.71 -1.07 -13.61
CA ASN A 505 -12.28 -1.24 -13.97
C ASN A 505 -11.81 -2.71 -13.82
N THR A 506 -12.61 -3.58 -13.17
CA THR A 506 -12.51 -5.05 -13.26
C THR A 506 -12.71 -5.59 -14.68
N THR A 507 -13.28 -4.80 -15.58
CA THR A 507 -13.35 -5.13 -17.01
C THR A 507 -12.01 -4.91 -17.70
N THR A 508 -11.16 -4.00 -17.20
CA THR A 508 -9.83 -3.71 -17.78
C THR A 508 -8.83 -4.84 -17.51
N SER A 509 -8.95 -5.52 -16.36
CA SER A 509 -8.21 -6.77 -16.09
C SER A 509 -8.68 -7.92 -16.99
N ALA A 510 -9.93 -7.89 -17.47
CA ALA A 510 -10.46 -8.87 -18.43
C ALA A 510 -10.18 -8.52 -19.91
N SER A 511 -10.09 -7.24 -20.28
CA SER A 511 -10.09 -6.79 -21.68
C SER A 511 -8.71 -6.61 -22.32
N ARG A 512 -7.62 -6.58 -21.54
CA ARG A 512 -6.24 -6.66 -22.09
C ARG A 512 -5.82 -8.06 -22.55
N PHE A 513 -6.62 -9.08 -22.32
CA PHE A 513 -6.31 -10.48 -22.65
C PHE A 513 -7.31 -11.07 -23.62
N ARG A 514 -7.35 -10.53 -24.84
CA ARG A 514 -7.91 -11.24 -26.00
C ARG A 514 -6.79 -11.56 -26.99
N VAL A 515 -5.88 -12.44 -26.58
CA VAL A 515 -4.96 -13.10 -27.52
C VAL A 515 -5.80 -14.02 -28.40
N ARG A 516 -5.68 -13.85 -29.72
CA ARG A 516 -6.32 -14.67 -30.76
C ARG A 516 -6.10 -16.16 -30.44
N ARG A 517 -7.16 -16.86 -30.03
CA ARG A 517 -7.20 -18.32 -30.12
C ARG A 517 -7.69 -18.67 -31.52
N GLY A 518 -6.87 -19.44 -32.23
CA GLY A 518 -7.21 -20.02 -33.53
C GLY A 518 -8.45 -20.89 -33.45
N ASP A 519 -9.16 -20.92 -34.56
CA ASP A 519 -10.40 -21.67 -34.79
C ASP A 519 -10.22 -23.17 -34.58
N GLU A 520 -10.79 -23.70 -33.50
CA GLU A 520 -11.31 -25.06 -33.47
C GLU A 520 -12.72 -25.04 -32.85
N LYS A 521 -13.72 -25.31 -33.69
CA LYS A 521 -15.13 -25.43 -33.31
C LYS A 521 -15.33 -26.68 -32.45
N PRO A 522 -15.96 -26.60 -31.27
CA PRO A 522 -16.58 -27.75 -30.67
C PRO A 522 -18.03 -27.87 -31.17
N THR A 523 -18.35 -29.07 -31.63
CA THR A 523 -19.66 -29.53 -32.05
C THR A 523 -20.71 -29.36 -30.95
N SER A 524 -21.88 -28.88 -31.36
CA SER A 524 -23.06 -28.66 -30.54
C SER A 524 -23.66 -29.97 -30.02
N CYS A 525 -23.82 -30.12 -28.70
CA CYS A 525 -24.83 -30.98 -28.11
C CYS A 525 -25.58 -30.18 -27.04
N GLY A 526 -26.76 -29.68 -27.43
CA GLY A 526 -27.68 -28.99 -26.53
C GLY A 526 -28.41 -29.98 -25.61
N VAL A 527 -28.56 -29.64 -24.34
CA VAL A 527 -29.42 -30.38 -23.41
C VAL A 527 -30.47 -29.42 -22.87
N PHE A 528 -31.71 -29.68 -23.27
CA PHE A 528 -32.92 -29.02 -22.78
C PHE A 528 -33.25 -29.49 -21.36
N ARG A 529 -33.70 -28.55 -20.51
CA ARG A 529 -34.19 -28.82 -19.15
C ARG A 529 -35.71 -29.05 -19.20
N LYS A 530 -36.20 -30.19 -18.68
CA LYS A 530 -37.62 -30.36 -18.31
C LYS A 530 -37.79 -30.24 -16.79
N PRO A 531 -38.92 -29.70 -16.30
CA PRO A 531 -39.14 -29.46 -14.88
C PRO A 531 -39.75 -30.69 -14.18
N GLY A 532 -39.18 -31.05 -13.01
CA GLY A 532 -39.77 -31.98 -12.05
C GLY A 532 -39.14 -33.37 -11.99
N GLY A 533 -38.61 -33.75 -10.82
CA GLY A 533 -38.39 -35.14 -10.41
C GLY A 533 -36.95 -35.58 -10.18
N VAL A 534 -36.59 -35.71 -8.90
CA VAL A 534 -35.63 -36.64 -8.25
C VAL A 534 -34.20 -36.77 -8.83
N TRP A 535 -33.22 -36.45 -8.00
CA TRP A 535 -31.79 -36.67 -8.26
C TRP A 535 -31.44 -38.15 -8.16
N VAL A 536 -30.87 -38.73 -9.21
CA VAL A 536 -30.19 -40.02 -9.18
C VAL A 536 -28.74 -39.81 -9.61
N ALA A 537 -27.78 -40.20 -8.78
CA ALA A 537 -26.35 -40.10 -9.06
C ALA A 537 -25.93 -41.11 -10.14
N PRO A 538 -25.07 -40.73 -11.12
CA PRO A 538 -24.48 -41.70 -12.04
C PRO A 538 -23.26 -42.41 -11.40
N PRO A 539 -22.97 -43.66 -11.80
CA PRO A 539 -21.97 -44.49 -11.15
C PRO A 539 -20.55 -44.04 -11.51
N SER A 540 -19.63 -44.30 -10.57
CA SER A 540 -18.20 -44.13 -10.72
C SER A 540 -17.68 -44.85 -11.97
N ARG A 541 -16.95 -44.12 -12.82
CA ARG A 541 -16.02 -44.72 -13.78
C ARG A 541 -14.60 -44.37 -13.39
N ASN A 542 -13.92 -45.38 -12.87
CA ASN A 542 -12.47 -45.50 -12.93
C ASN A 542 -12.00 -45.40 -14.38
N ARG A 543 -11.16 -44.42 -14.68
CA ARG A 543 -9.81 -44.60 -15.24
C ARG A 543 -9.12 -43.25 -15.36
#